data_AF-A0A484MPN6-F1
#
_entry.id   AF-A0A484MPN6-F1
#
_cell.length_a   1.000
_cell.length_b   1.000
_cell.length_c   1.000
_cell.angle_alpha   90.00
_cell.angle_beta   90.00
_cell.angle_gamma   90.00
#
_symmetry.space_group_name_H-M   'P 1'
#
loop_
_entity.id
_entity.type
_entity.pdbx_description
1 polymer ?
#
loop_
_entity_poly.entity_id
_entity_poly.type
_entity_poly.pdbx_seq_one_letter_code
_entity_poly.pdbx_strand_id
1 'polypeptide(L)'
;GTKISVVYLNELATHPGVHVPLLNMLGKIPGSILARVHCEVAPTCGIGLAATYVEGNESAALGTDLGRLLGIQHVKWNPAIEPVKEFRFKPFSCVDWWNMHYLGSSKFSPVLAFVCLSKWNNPPKGECKMSLALYFEPDIVLPRQIASLNSVPSFMLRKELGTLTFKQGERRAYAFEVNFGKPQVEGKSVTLNFASAYCGLSQYMESDIVIDLTLMSSPMMGGTFTLAFVAGSYLKSIKNMQFLDALPHITFNFEKGGKSTRSLKFPGKLFPTYQSLDRWDLNASKEDDVSGHFVLYQRDTVSSALEGDLVFRVSARVSGEPTMHGVSVGYPTTLTRATTGKLSSRTLGEKVRKPVGYAKGQAHMNLADFKRVYYPMAEWTYSPEKYEGRRDDRDILRLLLKMRLDGT
;
A
#
# COMPACT_ATOMS: atom_id res chain seq x y z
N GLY A 1 -11.89 -1.46 -10.08
CA GLY A 1 -12.09 -0.94 -8.73
C GLY A 1 -13.55 -0.66 -8.47
N THR A 2 -14.45 -1.59 -8.75
CA THR A 2 -15.88 -1.40 -8.48
C THR A 2 -16.16 -1.88 -7.07
N LYS A 3 -16.73 -1.03 -6.22
CA LYS A 3 -17.17 -1.40 -4.87
C LYS A 3 -18.40 -2.30 -4.99
N ILE A 4 -18.31 -3.52 -4.47
CA ILE A 4 -19.38 -4.53 -4.55
C ILE A 4 -20.33 -4.36 -3.37
N SER A 5 -19.77 -4.30 -2.16
CA SER A 5 -20.54 -4.19 -0.93
C SER A 5 -19.69 -3.54 0.16
N VAL A 6 -20.37 -2.96 1.13
CA VAL A 6 -19.80 -2.31 2.31
C VAL A 6 -20.59 -2.80 3.51
N VAL A 7 -19.91 -3.42 4.46
CA VAL A 7 -20.47 -3.87 5.73
C VAL A 7 -20.00 -2.93 6.82
N TYR A 8 -20.96 -2.23 7.41
CA TYR A 8 -20.76 -1.30 8.51
C TYR A 8 -20.66 -2.07 9.82
N LEU A 9 -19.50 -2.03 10.47
CA LEU A 9 -19.31 -2.78 11.70
C LEU A 9 -20.02 -2.14 12.89
N ASN A 10 -20.51 -0.90 12.78
CA ASN A 10 -21.36 -0.31 13.82
C ASN A 10 -22.75 -0.98 13.89
N GLU A 11 -23.18 -1.67 12.83
CA GLU A 11 -24.44 -2.43 12.81
C GLU A 11 -24.31 -3.82 13.45
N LEU A 12 -23.09 -4.28 13.76
CA LEU A 12 -22.86 -5.56 14.45
C LEU A 12 -23.56 -5.61 15.81
N ALA A 13 -23.64 -4.47 16.51
CA ALA A 13 -24.26 -4.40 17.85
C ALA A 13 -25.75 -4.74 17.85
N THR A 14 -26.42 -4.53 16.72
CA THR A 14 -27.85 -4.80 16.52
C THR A 14 -28.11 -6.13 15.81
N HIS A 15 -27.07 -6.84 15.40
CA HIS A 15 -27.21 -8.11 14.69
C HIS A 15 -27.74 -9.21 15.64
N PRO A 16 -28.70 -10.06 15.23
CA PRO A 16 -29.30 -11.09 16.10
C PRO A 16 -28.39 -12.31 16.37
N GLY A 17 -27.07 -12.14 16.33
CA GLY A 17 -26.12 -13.24 16.52
C GLY A 17 -26.04 -13.68 17.99
N VAL A 18 -25.91 -14.99 18.24
CA VAL A 18 -25.89 -15.58 19.60
C VAL A 18 -24.82 -14.97 20.51
N HIS A 19 -23.67 -14.58 19.96
CA HIS A 19 -22.57 -13.97 20.72
C HIS A 19 -22.70 -12.47 20.90
N VAL A 20 -23.55 -11.78 20.13
CA VAL A 20 -23.67 -10.31 20.15
C VAL A 20 -24.09 -9.77 21.53
N PRO A 21 -25.09 -10.35 22.22
CA PRO A 21 -25.43 -9.91 23.58
C PRO A 21 -24.26 -10.02 24.56
N LEU A 22 -23.49 -11.10 24.48
CA LEU A 22 -22.32 -11.31 25.35
C LEU A 22 -21.22 -10.30 25.05
N LEU A 23 -20.91 -10.07 23.77
CA LEU A 23 -19.91 -9.08 23.36
C LEU A 23 -20.33 -7.65 23.76
N ASN A 24 -21.64 -7.35 23.75
CA ASN A 24 -22.18 -6.07 24.22
C ASN A 24 -22.04 -5.85 25.73
N MET A 25 -21.91 -6.92 26.53
CA MET A 25 -21.70 -6.83 27.99
C MET A 25 -20.23 -6.63 28.37
N LEU A 26 -19.29 -6.88 27.45
CA LEU A 26 -17.85 -6.83 27.73
C LEU A 26 -17.28 -5.42 27.46
N GLY A 27 -16.67 -4.82 28.49
CA GLY A 27 -15.97 -3.55 28.35
C GLY A 27 -14.65 -3.63 27.56
N LYS A 28 -14.03 -4.82 27.53
CA LYS A 28 -12.84 -5.14 26.73
C LYS A 28 -12.95 -6.55 26.18
N ILE A 29 -12.78 -6.67 24.88
CA ILE A 29 -12.84 -7.92 24.11
C ILE A 29 -11.45 -8.14 23.52
N PRO A 30 -10.70 -9.18 23.93
CA PRO A 30 -9.37 -9.45 23.40
C PRO A 30 -9.42 -10.03 21.98
N GLY A 31 -8.30 -10.09 21.29
CA GLY A 31 -8.19 -10.86 20.04
C GLY A 31 -8.67 -10.12 18.78
N SER A 32 -9.05 -10.88 17.75
CA SER A 32 -9.36 -10.36 16.42
C SER A 32 -10.68 -10.87 15.88
N ILE A 33 -11.10 -10.31 14.73
CA ILE A 33 -12.29 -10.75 14.01
C ILE A 33 -11.82 -11.45 12.73
N LEU A 34 -12.31 -12.67 12.52
CA LEU A 34 -12.14 -13.41 11.29
C LEU A 34 -13.38 -13.21 10.40
N ALA A 35 -13.19 -12.58 9.25
CA ALA A 35 -14.13 -12.63 8.14
C ALA A 35 -13.84 -13.86 7.28
N ARG A 36 -14.81 -14.78 7.20
CA ARG A 36 -14.80 -15.89 6.23
C ARG A 36 -15.76 -15.54 5.11
N VAL A 37 -15.20 -15.36 3.93
CA VAL A 37 -15.93 -15.02 2.71
C VAL A 37 -16.03 -16.28 1.86
N HIS A 38 -17.24 -16.64 1.46
CA HIS A 38 -17.47 -17.72 0.50
C HIS A 38 -18.02 -17.13 -0.79
N CYS A 39 -17.28 -17.31 -1.88
CA CYS A 39 -17.67 -16.94 -3.23
C CYS A 39 -17.00 -17.93 -4.18
N GLU A 40 -17.79 -18.78 -4.80
CA GLU A 40 -17.30 -19.77 -5.75
C GLU A 40 -17.78 -19.41 -7.16
N VAL A 41 -16.86 -19.50 -8.11
CA VAL A 41 -17.12 -19.25 -9.53
C VAL A 41 -16.43 -20.34 -10.33
N ALA A 42 -16.96 -20.66 -11.51
CA ALA A 42 -16.40 -21.72 -12.32
C ALA A 42 -14.93 -21.44 -12.69
N PRO A 43 -14.05 -22.46 -12.79
CA PRO A 43 -12.64 -22.28 -13.18
C PRO A 43 -12.46 -21.67 -14.58
N THR A 44 -13.46 -21.77 -15.45
CA THR A 44 -13.48 -21.11 -16.77
C THR A 44 -13.64 -19.59 -16.67
N CYS A 45 -14.18 -19.10 -15.56
CA CYS A 45 -14.29 -17.69 -15.25
C CYS A 45 -12.99 -17.16 -14.64
N GLY A 46 -12.88 -15.85 -14.51
CA GLY A 46 -11.77 -15.22 -13.82
C GLY A 46 -12.15 -13.82 -13.37
N ILE A 47 -11.99 -13.54 -12.10
CA ILE A 47 -12.18 -12.22 -11.49
C ILE A 47 -11.24 -12.15 -10.29
N GLY A 48 -10.80 -10.95 -9.92
CA GLY A 48 -10.16 -10.78 -8.63
C GLY A 48 -10.90 -9.82 -7.73
N LEU A 49 -10.97 -10.21 -6.46
CA LEU A 49 -11.70 -9.55 -5.41
C LEU A 49 -10.72 -9.11 -4.31
N ALA A 50 -11.13 -8.09 -3.57
CA ALA A 50 -10.47 -7.69 -2.33
C ALA A 50 -11.49 -7.53 -1.21
N ALA A 51 -11.05 -7.87 -0.01
CA ALA A 51 -11.71 -7.49 1.24
C ALA A 51 -10.74 -6.58 1.98
N THR A 52 -11.22 -5.41 2.39
CA THR A 52 -10.40 -4.44 3.11
C THR A 52 -11.13 -3.94 4.33
N TYR A 53 -10.39 -3.81 5.42
CA TYR A 53 -10.88 -3.21 6.65
C TYR A 53 -10.31 -1.79 6.77
N VAL A 54 -11.22 -0.82 6.95
CA VAL A 54 -10.87 0.58 7.16
C VAL A 54 -11.37 1.01 8.52
N GLU A 55 -10.43 1.47 9.34
CA GLU A 55 -10.68 2.05 10.65
C GLU A 55 -11.17 3.51 10.48
N GLY A 56 -12.30 3.87 11.07
CA GLY A 56 -12.83 5.25 11.07
C GLY A 56 -13.98 5.53 10.10
N ASN A 57 -14.62 6.68 10.32
CA ASN A 57 -15.89 7.10 9.69
C ASN A 57 -15.72 7.74 8.29
N GLU A 58 -14.68 7.37 7.54
CA GLU A 58 -14.52 7.85 6.16
C GLU A 58 -15.50 7.19 5.18
N SER A 59 -16.43 6.36 5.68
CA SER A 59 -17.36 5.51 4.94
C SER A 59 -18.18 6.21 3.86
N ALA A 60 -18.64 7.45 4.10
CA ALA A 60 -19.37 8.24 3.13
C ALA A 60 -18.47 8.82 2.00
N ALA A 61 -17.17 8.96 2.24
CA ALA A 61 -16.19 9.58 1.33
C ALA A 61 -15.13 8.61 0.78
N LEU A 62 -15.18 7.33 1.18
CA LEU A 62 -14.19 6.29 0.86
C LEU A 62 -14.02 6.01 -0.65
N GLY A 63 -14.88 6.59 -1.50
CA GLY A 63 -14.75 6.55 -2.95
C GLY A 63 -14.64 5.13 -3.51
N THR A 64 -14.01 5.01 -4.68
CA THR A 64 -13.62 3.75 -5.30
C THR A 64 -12.12 3.65 -5.53
N ASP A 65 -11.35 4.63 -5.06
CA ASP A 65 -9.91 4.71 -5.27
C ASP A 65 -9.20 3.60 -4.51
N LEU A 66 -8.57 2.69 -5.25
CA LEU A 66 -7.98 1.49 -4.70
C LEU A 66 -6.78 1.80 -3.81
N GLY A 67 -6.07 2.89 -4.09
CA GLY A 67 -4.92 3.33 -3.29
C GLY A 67 -5.28 3.77 -1.87
N ARG A 68 -6.52 4.23 -1.64
CA ARG A 68 -7.03 4.50 -0.29
C ARG A 68 -7.60 3.24 0.35
N LEU A 69 -8.36 2.47 -0.41
CA LEU A 69 -9.09 1.31 0.09
C LEU A 69 -8.15 0.16 0.48
N LEU A 70 -7.08 -0.09 -0.27
CA LEU A 70 -6.14 -1.19 0.00
C LEU A 70 -5.04 -0.75 0.96
N GLY A 71 -5.45 -0.43 2.20
CA GLY A 71 -4.59 0.01 3.31
C GLY A 71 -3.82 -1.13 3.99
N ILE A 72 -3.61 -1.03 5.30
CA ILE A 72 -2.80 -2.02 6.05
C ILE A 72 -3.51 -3.38 6.12
N GLN A 73 -4.82 -3.38 6.41
CA GLN A 73 -5.60 -4.58 6.65
C GLN A 73 -6.45 -4.93 5.43
N HIS A 74 -5.89 -5.73 4.51
CA HIS A 74 -6.65 -6.21 3.35
C HIS A 74 -6.13 -7.54 2.80
N VAL A 75 -7.01 -8.27 2.12
CA VAL A 75 -6.67 -9.48 1.35
C VAL A 75 -7.18 -9.34 -0.08
N LYS A 76 -6.47 -9.98 -1.00
CA LYS A 76 -6.86 -10.11 -2.41
C LYS A 76 -6.93 -11.59 -2.74
N TRP A 77 -7.89 -11.97 -3.56
CA TRP A 77 -7.99 -13.35 -4.04
C TRP A 77 -8.78 -13.44 -5.35
N ASN A 78 -8.74 -14.62 -5.94
CA ASN A 78 -9.54 -15.00 -7.08
C ASN A 78 -10.49 -16.13 -6.67
N PRO A 79 -11.82 -15.93 -6.69
CA PRO A 79 -12.80 -16.94 -6.26
C PRO A 79 -12.83 -18.18 -7.16
N ALA A 80 -12.26 -18.13 -8.37
CA ALA A 80 -12.13 -19.31 -9.24
C ALA A 80 -11.03 -20.28 -8.76
N ILE A 81 -10.19 -19.83 -7.82
CA ILE A 81 -9.04 -20.56 -7.27
C ILE A 81 -9.23 -20.80 -5.77
N GLU A 82 -9.64 -19.76 -5.04
CA GLU A 82 -9.88 -19.77 -3.61
C GLU A 82 -11.37 -19.45 -3.35
N PRO A 83 -12.27 -20.46 -3.36
CA PRO A 83 -13.71 -20.23 -3.18
C PRO A 83 -14.06 -19.75 -1.77
N VAL A 84 -13.21 -20.08 -0.79
CA VAL A 84 -13.30 -19.57 0.58
C VAL A 84 -12.05 -18.74 0.86
N LYS A 85 -12.26 -17.51 1.31
CA LYS A 85 -11.18 -16.62 1.76
C LYS A 85 -11.36 -16.20 3.20
N GLU A 86 -10.31 -16.42 3.98
CA GLU A 86 -10.20 -15.94 5.35
C GLU A 86 -9.44 -14.62 5.41
N PHE A 87 -10.01 -13.66 6.13
CA PHE A 87 -9.40 -12.36 6.41
C PHE A 87 -9.54 -12.03 7.90
N ARG A 88 -8.41 -12.01 8.60
CA ARG A 88 -8.34 -11.58 9.99
C ARG A 88 -8.04 -10.09 10.05
N PHE A 89 -8.80 -9.36 10.84
CA PHE A 89 -8.56 -7.95 11.08
C PHE A 89 -8.77 -7.63 12.56
N LYS A 90 -8.06 -6.60 13.04
CA LYS A 90 -8.25 -6.04 14.37
C LYS A 90 -9.06 -4.75 14.25
N PRO A 91 -10.15 -4.60 15.03
CA PRO A 91 -10.97 -3.40 14.94
C PRO A 91 -10.24 -2.11 15.33
N PHE A 92 -9.44 -2.15 16.39
CA PHE A 92 -8.67 -0.98 16.84
C PHE A 92 -7.19 -1.24 16.62
N SER A 93 -6.54 -0.40 15.83
CA SER A 93 -5.20 -0.68 15.31
C SER A 93 -4.09 -0.53 16.36
N CYS A 94 -4.28 0.35 17.34
CA CYS A 94 -3.29 0.74 18.35
C CYS A 94 -3.34 -0.06 19.67
N VAL A 95 -4.33 -0.93 19.86
CA VAL A 95 -4.54 -1.71 21.10
C VAL A 95 -4.77 -3.20 20.79
N ASP A 96 -4.71 -4.05 21.81
CA ASP A 96 -4.89 -5.52 21.66
C ASP A 96 -6.29 -5.99 22.06
N TRP A 97 -7.18 -5.05 22.33
CA TRP A 97 -8.57 -5.29 22.69
C TRP A 97 -9.45 -4.33 21.90
N TRP A 98 -10.71 -4.68 21.77
CA TRP A 98 -11.76 -3.85 21.20
C TRP A 98 -13.02 -3.95 22.05
N ASN A 99 -14.06 -3.17 21.76
CA ASN A 99 -15.35 -3.33 22.42
C ASN A 99 -16.50 -2.95 21.50
N MET A 100 -17.68 -3.50 21.77
CA MET A 100 -18.87 -3.28 20.95
C MET A 100 -19.41 -1.85 21.06
N HIS A 101 -19.27 -1.19 22.21
CA HIS A 101 -19.77 0.18 22.41
C HIS A 101 -19.09 1.19 21.50
N TYR A 102 -17.76 1.10 21.36
CA TYR A 102 -16.98 1.98 20.50
C TYR A 102 -17.09 1.56 19.03
N LEU A 103 -17.08 0.25 18.74
CA LEU A 103 -17.32 -0.28 17.40
C LEU A 103 -18.70 0.12 16.84
N GLY A 104 -19.72 0.04 17.69
CA GLY A 104 -21.12 0.43 17.46
C GLY A 104 -21.36 1.94 17.39
N SER A 105 -20.35 2.77 17.68
CA SER A 105 -20.50 4.21 17.66
C SER A 105 -20.56 4.73 16.22
N SER A 106 -21.60 5.51 15.92
CA SER A 106 -21.74 6.23 14.64
C SER A 106 -20.58 7.20 14.36
N LYS A 107 -19.80 7.57 15.38
CA LYS A 107 -18.60 8.43 15.23
C LYS A 107 -17.40 7.67 14.67
N PHE A 108 -17.30 6.36 14.93
CA PHE A 108 -16.17 5.54 14.50
C PHE A 108 -16.49 4.76 13.22
N SER A 109 -17.71 4.23 13.10
CA SER A 109 -18.29 3.58 11.89
C SER A 109 -17.29 2.89 10.96
N PRO A 110 -16.49 1.94 11.45
CA PRO A 110 -15.48 1.29 10.64
C PRO A 110 -16.14 0.31 9.66
N VAL A 111 -15.48 0.09 8.54
CA VAL A 111 -16.07 -0.59 7.39
C VAL A 111 -15.23 -1.77 6.95
N LEU A 112 -15.91 -2.89 6.67
CA LEU A 112 -15.39 -3.96 5.84
C LEU A 112 -15.93 -3.78 4.41
N ALA A 113 -15.06 -3.41 3.47
CA ALA A 113 -15.43 -3.18 2.08
C ALA A 113 -14.98 -4.32 1.17
N PHE A 114 -15.86 -4.71 0.25
CA PHE A 114 -15.59 -5.70 -0.79
C PHE A 114 -15.49 -5.02 -2.14
N VAL A 115 -14.39 -5.26 -2.85
CA VAL A 115 -14.06 -4.52 -4.06
C VAL A 115 -13.65 -5.47 -5.18
N CYS A 116 -14.17 -5.20 -6.37
CA CYS A 116 -13.79 -5.82 -7.61
C CYS A 116 -12.54 -5.16 -8.19
N LEU A 117 -11.46 -5.92 -8.30
CA LEU A 117 -10.14 -5.45 -8.72
C LEU A 117 -9.89 -5.61 -10.22
N SER A 118 -10.57 -6.54 -10.88
CA SER A 118 -10.46 -6.79 -12.32
C SER A 118 -11.84 -7.00 -12.94
N LYS A 119 -11.96 -6.78 -14.25
CA LYS A 119 -13.16 -7.23 -14.98
C LYS A 119 -13.18 -8.76 -15.03
N TRP A 120 -14.35 -9.30 -15.32
CA TRP A 120 -14.47 -10.72 -15.68
C TRP A 120 -13.64 -11.00 -16.92
N ASN A 121 -12.91 -12.12 -16.89
CA ASN A 121 -12.30 -12.66 -18.10
C ASN A 121 -13.36 -13.35 -18.96
N ASN A 122 -13.98 -14.40 -18.40
CA ASN A 122 -15.24 -14.96 -18.89
C ASN A 122 -16.31 -14.74 -17.82
N PRO A 123 -17.42 -14.08 -18.14
CA PRO A 123 -18.50 -13.87 -17.18
C PRO A 123 -19.25 -15.19 -16.92
N PRO A 124 -19.74 -15.40 -15.69
CA PRO A 124 -20.60 -16.52 -15.36
C PRO A 124 -21.94 -16.41 -16.09
N LYS A 125 -22.59 -17.55 -16.38
CA LYS A 125 -23.90 -17.59 -17.06
C LYS A 125 -25.07 -17.13 -16.18
N GLY A 126 -24.88 -17.12 -14.86
CA GLY A 126 -25.89 -16.72 -13.89
C GLY A 126 -25.30 -15.82 -12.81
N GLU A 127 -26.14 -15.36 -11.89
CA GLU A 127 -25.71 -14.52 -10.77
C GLU A 127 -24.78 -15.29 -9.81
N CYS A 128 -23.63 -14.69 -9.51
CA CYS A 128 -22.75 -15.19 -8.46
C CYS A 128 -23.14 -14.58 -7.11
N LYS A 129 -23.23 -15.43 -6.09
CA LYS A 129 -23.49 -15.01 -4.70
C LYS A 129 -22.20 -15.03 -3.90
N MET A 130 -22.05 -14.02 -3.04
CA MET A 130 -20.99 -13.94 -2.05
C MET A 130 -21.64 -13.93 -0.67
N SER A 131 -21.25 -14.86 0.20
CA SER A 131 -21.66 -14.88 1.60
C SER A 131 -20.48 -14.56 2.51
N LEU A 132 -20.80 -13.96 3.66
CA LEU A 132 -19.84 -13.51 4.66
C LEU A 132 -20.31 -14.03 6.02
N ALA A 133 -19.36 -14.57 6.79
CA ALA A 133 -19.54 -14.84 8.21
C ALA A 133 -18.40 -14.16 8.99
N LEU A 134 -18.75 -13.57 10.13
CA LEU A 134 -17.80 -12.97 11.06
C LEU A 134 -17.68 -13.86 12.30
N TYR A 135 -16.44 -14.22 12.64
CA TYR A 135 -16.13 -15.02 13.81
C TYR A 135 -15.25 -14.20 14.75
N PHE A 136 -15.52 -14.34 16.03
CA PHE A 136 -14.69 -13.80 17.08
C PHE A 136 -13.56 -14.80 17.40
N GLU A 137 -12.30 -14.36 17.31
CA GLU A 137 -11.12 -15.17 17.65
C GLU A 137 -10.37 -14.54 18.84
N PRO A 138 -10.70 -14.91 20.10
CA PRO A 138 -10.11 -14.31 21.30
C PRO A 138 -8.60 -14.55 21.43
N ASP A 139 -8.14 -15.71 20.97
CA ASP A 139 -6.75 -16.16 21.15
C ASP A 139 -5.79 -15.61 20.06
N ILE A 140 -6.34 -14.98 19.01
CA ILE A 140 -5.54 -14.46 17.91
C ILE A 140 -5.39 -12.95 18.06
N VAL A 141 -4.23 -12.54 18.60
CA VAL A 141 -3.86 -11.13 18.75
C VAL A 141 -3.02 -10.69 17.56
N LEU A 142 -3.55 -9.77 16.76
CA LEU A 142 -2.82 -9.18 15.65
C LEU A 142 -1.89 -8.05 16.13
N PRO A 143 -0.69 -7.88 15.53
CA PRO A 143 0.26 -6.85 15.92
C PRO A 143 -0.34 -5.44 15.92
N ARG A 144 0.12 -4.58 16.84
CA ARG A 144 -0.27 -3.17 16.89
C ARG A 144 0.30 -2.42 15.69
N GLN A 145 -0.52 -1.59 15.08
CA GLN A 145 -0.18 -0.77 13.93
C GLN A 145 0.30 0.60 14.42
N ILE A 146 1.44 0.61 15.09
CA ILE A 146 2.04 1.83 15.64
C ILE A 146 3.37 2.05 14.94
N ALA A 147 3.52 3.22 14.34
CA ALA A 147 4.79 3.69 13.80
C ALA A 147 5.23 4.93 14.57
N SER A 148 6.54 5.06 14.75
CA SER A 148 7.21 6.25 15.29
C SER A 148 8.12 6.84 14.21
N LEU A 149 8.74 7.98 14.44
CA LEU A 149 9.75 8.51 13.50
C LEU A 149 10.96 7.59 13.32
N ASN A 150 11.27 6.76 14.33
CA ASN A 150 12.48 5.93 14.34
C ASN A 150 12.23 4.47 13.93
N SER A 151 10.98 4.04 13.91
CA SER A 151 10.64 2.63 13.66
C SER A 151 9.22 2.50 13.13
N VAL A 152 9.07 1.63 12.13
CA VAL A 152 7.80 1.23 11.55
C VAL A 152 7.75 -0.30 11.39
N PRO A 153 6.66 -0.96 11.83
CA PRO A 153 6.46 -2.37 11.54
C PRO A 153 6.32 -2.62 10.03
N SER A 154 7.08 -3.57 9.49
CA SER A 154 7.12 -3.82 8.05
C SER A 154 5.76 -4.15 7.42
N PHE A 155 4.88 -4.81 8.18
CA PHE A 155 3.55 -5.18 7.71
C PHE A 155 2.64 -3.97 7.44
N MET A 156 2.98 -2.80 7.98
CA MET A 156 2.29 -1.53 7.67
C MET A 156 2.75 -0.93 6.35
N LEU A 157 3.94 -1.32 5.85
CA LEU A 157 4.50 -0.85 4.59
C LEU A 157 4.07 -1.76 3.45
N ARG A 158 2.90 -1.47 2.88
CA ARG A 158 2.34 -2.16 1.72
C ARG A 158 1.86 -1.16 0.68
N LYS A 159 2.07 -1.51 -0.59
CA LYS A 159 1.73 -0.66 -1.72
C LYS A 159 1.25 -1.45 -2.93
N GLU A 160 0.18 -0.98 -3.53
CA GLU A 160 -0.28 -1.45 -4.84
C GLU A 160 0.54 -0.79 -5.95
N LEU A 161 1.06 -1.61 -6.87
CA LEU A 161 1.87 -1.12 -7.99
C LEU A 161 1.04 -1.01 -9.27
N GLY A 162 0.08 -1.93 -9.46
CA GLY A 162 -0.86 -1.88 -10.58
C GLY A 162 -1.21 -3.25 -11.13
N THR A 163 -1.71 -3.24 -12.37
CA THR A 163 -2.16 -4.44 -13.09
C THR A 163 -1.27 -4.65 -14.32
N LEU A 164 -0.84 -5.89 -14.54
CA LEU A 164 -0.08 -6.31 -15.71
C LEU A 164 -0.91 -7.32 -16.52
N THR A 165 -0.92 -7.17 -17.84
CA THR A 165 -1.76 -7.98 -18.73
C THR A 165 -0.90 -8.64 -19.81
N PHE A 166 -0.89 -9.96 -19.83
CA PHE A 166 -0.15 -10.77 -20.78
C PHE A 166 -1.10 -11.38 -21.81
N LYS A 167 -0.98 -10.93 -23.06
CA LYS A 167 -1.75 -11.47 -24.17
C LYS A 167 -1.29 -12.89 -24.51
N GLN A 168 -2.22 -13.72 -24.93
CA GLN A 168 -1.90 -15.07 -25.41
C GLN A 168 -1.11 -15.01 -26.72
N GLY A 169 -0.19 -15.95 -26.91
CA GLY A 169 0.64 -16.04 -28.12
C GLY A 169 1.74 -14.98 -28.27
N GLU A 170 1.75 -13.93 -27.45
CA GLU A 170 2.79 -12.90 -27.43
C GLU A 170 3.72 -13.08 -26.23
N ARG A 171 5.04 -12.87 -26.44
CA ARG A 171 6.00 -12.70 -25.34
C ARG A 171 6.13 -11.22 -24.99
N ARG A 172 5.96 -10.89 -23.72
CA ARG A 172 6.02 -9.54 -23.15
C ARG A 172 6.85 -9.53 -21.87
N ALA A 173 7.44 -8.38 -21.61
CA ALA A 173 8.09 -8.05 -20.34
C ALA A 173 7.59 -6.69 -19.85
N TYR A 174 7.46 -6.56 -18.53
CA TYR A 174 7.04 -5.35 -17.87
C TYR A 174 8.09 -4.94 -16.84
N ALA A 175 8.59 -3.72 -16.96
CA ALA A 175 9.44 -3.11 -15.95
C ALA A 175 8.61 -2.16 -15.08
N PHE A 176 8.74 -2.28 -13.76
CA PHE A 176 8.08 -1.42 -12.80
C PHE A 176 8.99 -1.10 -11.61
N GLU A 177 8.80 0.10 -11.07
CA GLU A 177 9.52 0.60 -9.90
C GLU A 177 8.78 0.19 -8.62
N VAL A 178 9.52 -0.16 -7.57
CA VAL A 178 8.98 -0.32 -6.21
C VAL A 178 9.52 0.82 -5.37
N ASN A 179 8.68 1.82 -5.16
CA ASN A 179 8.96 2.95 -4.29
C ASN A 179 7.75 3.13 -3.38
N PHE A 180 7.94 3.02 -2.07
CA PHE A 180 6.84 3.10 -1.12
C PHE A 180 6.34 4.52 -0.91
N GLY A 181 7.21 5.53 -0.91
CA GLY A 181 6.88 6.96 -0.67
C GLY A 181 6.08 7.63 -1.78
N LYS A 182 6.19 7.16 -3.03
CA LYS A 182 5.46 7.73 -4.18
C LYS A 182 3.93 7.67 -3.97
N PRO A 183 3.14 8.69 -4.32
CA PRO A 183 1.68 8.54 -4.30
C PRO A 183 1.18 7.57 -5.36
N GLN A 184 0.03 6.96 -5.11
CA GLN A 184 -0.66 6.15 -6.11
C GLN A 184 -1.58 7.03 -6.93
N VAL A 185 -1.56 6.86 -8.24
CA VAL A 185 -2.31 7.74 -9.13
C VAL A 185 -3.21 6.94 -10.06
N GLU A 186 -4.52 7.12 -9.90
CA GLU A 186 -5.58 6.37 -10.57
C GLU A 186 -6.43 7.33 -11.40
N GLY A 187 -6.23 7.37 -12.72
CA GLY A 187 -6.94 8.29 -13.60
C GLY A 187 -6.70 9.77 -13.26
N LYS A 188 -7.69 10.44 -12.65
CA LYS A 188 -7.55 11.85 -12.21
C LYS A 188 -7.28 11.99 -10.71
N SER A 189 -7.38 10.91 -9.93
CA SER A 189 -7.17 10.94 -8.48
C SER A 189 -5.72 10.62 -8.13
N VAL A 190 -5.20 11.35 -7.14
CA VAL A 190 -3.95 11.04 -6.45
C VAL A 190 -4.32 10.58 -5.05
N THR A 191 -3.78 9.45 -4.64
CA THR A 191 -4.07 8.83 -3.37
C THR A 191 -2.79 8.48 -2.63
N LEU A 192 -2.86 8.68 -1.32
CA LEU A 192 -1.84 8.29 -0.36
C LEU A 192 -2.48 7.25 0.56
N ASN A 193 -1.66 6.31 0.97
CA ASN A 193 -1.93 5.39 2.06
C ASN A 193 -0.87 5.56 3.15
N PHE A 194 -1.00 4.83 4.24
CA PHE A 194 -0.01 4.91 5.33
C PHE A 194 1.43 4.72 4.83
N ALA A 195 1.69 3.73 3.97
CA ALA A 195 3.03 3.45 3.48
C ALA A 195 3.63 4.62 2.68
N SER A 196 2.85 5.24 1.80
CA SER A 196 3.33 6.39 1.01
C SER A 196 3.48 7.64 1.86
N ALA A 197 2.55 7.91 2.78
CA ALA A 197 2.68 9.03 3.71
C ALA A 197 3.89 8.88 4.64
N TYR A 198 4.08 7.71 5.24
CA TYR A 198 5.17 7.46 6.19
C TYR A 198 6.52 7.42 5.49
N CYS A 199 6.65 6.66 4.40
CA CYS A 199 7.91 6.61 3.65
C CYS A 199 8.26 7.96 3.01
N GLY A 200 7.27 8.80 2.71
CA GLY A 200 7.49 10.16 2.23
C GLY A 200 8.23 11.08 3.21
N LEU A 201 8.39 10.68 4.48
CA LEU A 201 9.18 11.42 5.50
C LEU A 201 10.69 11.18 5.37
N SER A 202 11.11 10.14 4.67
CA SER A 202 12.52 9.75 4.54
C SER A 202 12.98 9.81 3.09
N GLN A 203 14.26 10.04 2.86
CA GLN A 203 14.80 10.12 1.50
C GLN A 203 15.02 8.73 0.90
N TYR A 204 15.51 7.79 1.72
CA TYR A 204 15.87 6.45 1.31
C TYR A 204 15.44 5.36 2.30
N MET A 205 15.36 4.12 1.82
CA MET A 205 15.07 2.93 2.62
C MET A 205 15.98 1.77 2.26
N GLU A 206 16.34 1.00 3.29
CA GLU A 206 16.90 -0.34 3.17
C GLU A 206 15.94 -1.36 3.79
N SER A 207 15.52 -2.37 3.02
CA SER A 207 14.67 -3.44 3.53
C SER A 207 14.60 -4.64 2.59
N ASP A 208 14.09 -5.78 3.09
CA ASP A 208 13.66 -6.88 2.24
C ASP A 208 12.33 -6.51 1.56
N ILE A 209 12.28 -6.63 0.23
CA ILE A 209 11.05 -6.44 -0.54
C ILE A 209 10.38 -7.79 -0.77
N VAL A 210 9.06 -7.85 -0.55
CA VAL A 210 8.21 -8.94 -1.02
C VAL A 210 7.26 -8.42 -2.09
N ILE A 211 7.29 -9.06 -3.26
CA ILE A 211 6.36 -8.79 -4.36
C ILE A 211 5.27 -9.85 -4.34
N ASP A 212 4.03 -9.42 -4.12
CA ASP A 212 2.85 -10.25 -4.19
C ASP A 212 2.20 -10.10 -5.56
N LEU A 213 2.13 -11.20 -6.30
CA LEU A 213 1.48 -11.32 -7.60
C LEU A 213 0.18 -12.09 -7.42
N THR A 214 -0.96 -11.43 -7.60
CA THR A 214 -2.28 -12.06 -7.55
C THR A 214 -2.80 -12.33 -8.96
N LEU A 215 -3.11 -13.58 -9.27
CA LEU A 215 -3.70 -13.99 -10.55
C LEU A 215 -5.20 -13.62 -10.59
N MET A 216 -5.57 -12.74 -11.50
CA MET A 216 -6.92 -12.17 -11.61
C MET A 216 -7.73 -12.79 -12.76
N SER A 217 -7.06 -13.46 -13.68
CA SER A 217 -7.65 -14.18 -14.81
C SER A 217 -8.06 -15.60 -14.42
N SER A 218 -8.57 -16.37 -15.38
CA SER A 218 -8.95 -17.78 -15.14
C SER A 218 -7.72 -18.63 -14.81
N PRO A 219 -7.82 -19.57 -13.85
CA PRO A 219 -6.76 -20.54 -13.56
C PRO A 219 -6.47 -21.53 -14.71
N MET A 220 -7.31 -21.55 -15.76
CA MET A 220 -7.03 -22.33 -16.96
C MET A 220 -5.99 -21.66 -17.86
N MET A 221 -5.69 -20.37 -17.64
CA MET A 221 -4.62 -19.66 -18.33
C MET A 221 -3.32 -19.85 -17.56
N GLY A 222 -2.31 -20.42 -18.23
CA GLY A 222 -1.03 -20.74 -17.63
C GLY A 222 0.14 -20.06 -18.34
N GLY A 223 1.24 -19.94 -17.61
CA GLY A 223 2.53 -19.50 -18.10
C GLY A 223 3.58 -19.57 -17.00
N THR A 224 4.83 -19.68 -17.42
CA THR A 224 6.02 -19.61 -16.59
C THR A 224 6.57 -18.20 -16.66
N PHE A 225 6.70 -17.57 -15.50
CA PHE A 225 7.15 -16.19 -15.39
C PHE A 225 8.42 -16.11 -14.56
N THR A 226 9.22 -15.09 -14.85
CA THR A 226 10.39 -14.76 -14.04
C THR A 226 10.33 -13.31 -13.64
N LEU A 227 10.62 -13.03 -12.37
CA LEU A 227 10.81 -11.69 -11.86
C LEU A 227 12.31 -11.49 -11.56
N ALA A 228 12.92 -10.51 -12.21
CA ALA A 228 14.32 -10.14 -12.00
C ALA A 228 14.43 -8.71 -11.46
N PHE A 229 15.47 -8.43 -10.68
CA PHE A 229 15.82 -7.08 -10.26
C PHE A 229 16.90 -6.48 -11.16
N VAL A 230 16.71 -5.25 -11.61
CA VAL A 230 17.60 -4.53 -12.53
C VAL A 230 17.86 -3.14 -11.98
N ALA A 231 19.11 -2.72 -11.88
CA ALA A 231 19.42 -1.32 -11.55
C ALA A 231 18.93 -0.38 -12.66
N GLY A 232 18.31 0.76 -12.31
CA GLY A 232 17.60 1.64 -13.25
C GLY A 232 18.44 2.09 -14.44
N SER A 233 19.70 2.47 -14.20
CA SER A 233 20.67 2.85 -15.24
C SER A 233 20.93 1.79 -16.31
N TYR A 234 20.70 0.50 -16.00
CA TYR A 234 20.93 -0.63 -16.90
C TYR A 234 19.65 -1.14 -17.57
N LEU A 235 18.48 -0.57 -17.26
CA LEU A 235 17.21 -1.04 -17.82
C LEU A 235 17.18 -0.97 -19.35
N LYS A 236 17.77 0.08 -19.93
CA LYS A 236 17.92 0.25 -21.39
C LYS A 236 18.87 -0.74 -22.05
N SER A 237 19.86 -1.21 -21.29
CA SER A 237 20.89 -2.11 -21.82
C SER A 237 20.35 -3.52 -22.04
N ILE A 238 19.18 -3.84 -21.47
CA ILE A 238 18.49 -5.10 -21.69
C ILE A 238 17.83 -5.10 -23.06
N LYS A 239 18.56 -5.62 -24.05
CA LYS A 239 18.07 -5.81 -25.42
C LYS A 239 17.36 -7.15 -25.61
N ASN A 240 17.64 -8.13 -24.75
CA ASN A 240 17.12 -9.50 -24.83
C ASN A 240 16.78 -10.00 -23.42
N MET A 241 15.64 -10.70 -23.29
CA MET A 241 15.18 -11.30 -22.04
C MET A 241 16.18 -12.31 -21.46
N GLN A 242 17.02 -12.95 -22.29
CA GLN A 242 18.05 -13.90 -21.82
C GLN A 242 19.07 -13.25 -20.88
N PHE A 243 19.36 -11.95 -21.02
CA PHE A 243 20.25 -11.25 -20.09
C PHE A 243 19.68 -11.17 -18.66
N LEU A 244 18.35 -11.21 -18.52
CA LEU A 244 17.69 -11.19 -17.22
C LEU A 244 17.94 -12.47 -16.43
N ASP A 245 18.20 -13.59 -17.11
CA ASP A 245 18.51 -14.87 -16.46
C ASP A 245 19.87 -14.87 -15.76
N ALA A 246 20.76 -13.95 -16.10
CA ALA A 246 22.05 -13.75 -15.42
C ALA A 246 21.93 -12.93 -14.13
N LEU A 247 20.80 -12.25 -13.91
CA LEU A 247 20.57 -11.42 -12.73
C LEU A 247 19.88 -12.23 -11.62
N PRO A 248 19.92 -11.76 -10.35
CA PRO A 248 19.10 -12.34 -9.29
C PRO A 248 17.62 -12.32 -9.69
N HIS A 249 17.07 -13.51 -9.91
CA HIS A 249 15.72 -13.69 -10.42
C HIS A 249 15.00 -14.85 -9.71
N ILE A 250 13.68 -14.82 -9.76
CA ILE A 250 12.83 -15.88 -9.24
C ILE A 250 11.85 -16.30 -10.33
N THR A 251 11.95 -17.55 -10.76
CA THR A 251 10.99 -18.17 -11.69
C THR A 251 9.85 -18.80 -10.91
N PHE A 252 8.63 -18.61 -11.37
CA PHE A 252 7.42 -19.11 -10.72
C PHE A 252 6.31 -19.40 -11.75
N ASN A 253 5.35 -20.20 -11.30
CA ASN A 253 4.09 -20.48 -12.00
C ASN A 253 2.94 -20.48 -10.99
N PHE A 254 1.71 -20.44 -11.51
CA PHE A 254 0.50 -20.68 -10.71
C PHE A 254 0.07 -22.12 -10.89
N GLU A 255 0.02 -22.88 -9.81
CA GLU A 255 -0.40 -24.28 -9.82
C GLU A 255 -1.93 -24.35 -9.77
N LYS A 256 -2.50 -25.33 -10.48
CA LYS A 256 -3.93 -25.63 -10.39
C LYS A 256 -4.28 -26.07 -8.97
N GLY A 257 -5.30 -25.46 -8.37
CA GLY A 257 -5.70 -25.74 -6.98
C GLY A 257 -4.80 -25.12 -5.91
N GLY A 258 -3.82 -24.29 -6.30
CA GLY A 258 -2.95 -23.56 -5.37
C GLY A 258 -3.58 -22.27 -4.83
N LYS A 259 -2.75 -21.36 -4.34
CA LYS A 259 -3.17 -20.01 -3.94
C LYS A 259 -3.26 -19.09 -5.16
N SER A 260 -4.20 -18.16 -5.14
CA SER A 260 -4.31 -17.12 -6.19
C SER A 260 -3.20 -16.07 -6.11
N THR A 261 -2.42 -16.04 -5.04
CA THR A 261 -1.31 -15.09 -4.85
C THR A 261 0.02 -15.83 -4.63
N ARG A 262 1.05 -15.42 -5.38
CA ARG A 262 2.45 -15.83 -5.19
C ARG A 262 3.24 -14.68 -4.60
N SER A 263 3.96 -14.93 -3.51
CA SER A 263 4.82 -13.94 -2.83
C SER A 263 6.27 -14.26 -3.11
N LEU A 264 7.00 -13.31 -3.71
CA LEU A 264 8.40 -13.44 -4.09
C LEU A 264 9.25 -12.51 -3.24
N LYS A 265 10.16 -13.05 -2.43
CA LYS A 265 10.99 -12.28 -1.51
C LYS A 265 12.37 -11.99 -2.11
N PHE A 266 12.75 -10.70 -2.13
CA PHE A 266 14.06 -10.21 -2.51
C PHE A 266 14.75 -9.62 -1.27
N PRO A 267 15.80 -10.27 -0.75
CA PRO A 267 16.58 -9.77 0.37
C PRO A 267 17.19 -8.40 0.11
N GLY A 268 17.21 -7.52 1.11
CA GLY A 268 17.75 -6.16 1.03
C GLY A 268 19.23 -6.09 0.60
N LYS A 269 19.99 -7.15 0.89
CA LYS A 269 21.40 -7.31 0.46
C LYS A 269 21.59 -7.43 -1.05
N LEU A 270 20.54 -7.77 -1.81
CA LEU A 270 20.61 -7.83 -3.28
C LEU A 270 20.62 -6.43 -3.91
N PHE A 271 20.19 -5.40 -3.17
CA PHE A 271 20.11 -4.04 -3.69
C PHE A 271 21.46 -3.33 -3.50
N PRO A 272 22.13 -2.90 -4.59
CA PRO A 272 23.45 -2.26 -4.52
C PRO A 272 23.38 -0.83 -3.96
N THR A 273 22.21 -0.19 -4.05
CA THR A 273 21.92 1.16 -3.57
C THR A 273 20.69 1.15 -2.68
N TYR A 274 20.55 2.18 -1.83
CA TYR A 274 19.31 2.38 -1.09
C TYR A 274 18.14 2.65 -2.05
N GLN A 275 16.95 2.23 -1.65
CA GLN A 275 15.73 2.51 -2.41
C GLN A 275 15.33 3.95 -2.17
N SER A 276 15.18 4.73 -3.23
CA SER A 276 14.64 6.09 -3.11
C SER A 276 13.16 6.05 -2.73
N LEU A 277 12.80 6.84 -1.72
CA LEU A 277 11.43 6.99 -1.24
C LEU A 277 10.83 8.32 -1.69
N ASP A 278 11.62 9.39 -1.60
CA ASP A 278 11.23 10.71 -2.07
C ASP A 278 11.92 11.06 -3.39
N ARG A 279 11.15 11.58 -4.36
CA ARG A 279 11.67 11.95 -5.68
C ARG A 279 11.39 13.40 -6.00
N TRP A 280 12.48 14.13 -6.25
CA TRP A 280 12.46 15.52 -6.70
C TRP A 280 12.00 15.67 -8.15
N ASP A 281 12.40 14.73 -9.03
CA ASP A 281 12.31 14.96 -10.48
C ASP A 281 11.11 14.25 -11.13
N LEU A 282 10.09 15.06 -11.47
CA LEU A 282 8.92 14.64 -12.25
C LEU A 282 9.23 14.44 -13.74
N ASN A 283 10.30 15.05 -14.24
CA ASN A 283 10.66 15.09 -15.65
C ASN A 283 11.84 14.17 -15.99
N ALA A 284 12.47 13.55 -14.98
CA ALA A 284 13.45 12.51 -15.21
C ALA A 284 12.83 11.40 -16.05
N SER A 285 13.51 11.06 -17.14
CA SER A 285 13.17 9.87 -17.90
C SER A 285 13.28 8.65 -16.97
N LYS A 286 12.60 7.53 -17.27
CA LYS A 286 12.78 6.25 -16.54
C LYS A 286 14.25 5.76 -16.51
N GLU A 287 15.12 6.45 -17.25
CA GLU A 287 16.43 6.07 -17.71
C GLU A 287 17.52 6.81 -16.92
N ASP A 288 17.18 7.96 -16.33
CA ASP A 288 17.99 8.71 -15.37
C ASP A 288 17.74 8.22 -13.93
N ASP A 289 17.02 7.12 -13.80
CA ASP A 289 16.55 6.61 -12.54
C ASP A 289 17.65 5.86 -11.77
N VAL A 290 17.93 6.38 -10.59
CA VAL A 290 18.94 5.87 -9.68
C VAL A 290 18.41 4.68 -8.87
N SER A 291 17.09 4.50 -8.83
CA SER A 291 16.48 3.34 -8.16
C SER A 291 16.47 2.11 -9.06
N GLY A 292 16.45 0.95 -8.42
CA GLY A 292 16.22 -0.32 -9.14
C GLY A 292 14.78 -0.46 -9.64
N HIS A 293 14.62 -1.33 -10.64
CA HIS A 293 13.38 -1.74 -11.25
C HIS A 293 13.23 -3.27 -11.13
N PHE A 294 12.00 -3.72 -11.03
CA PHE A 294 11.66 -5.12 -11.18
C PHE A 294 11.15 -5.36 -12.60
N VAL A 295 11.66 -6.42 -13.24
CA VAL A 295 11.26 -6.82 -14.59
C VAL A 295 10.57 -8.17 -14.51
N LEU A 296 9.27 -8.19 -14.76
CA LEU A 296 8.47 -9.39 -14.89
C LEU A 296 8.37 -9.79 -16.36
N TYR A 297 8.82 -10.99 -16.72
CA TYR A 297 8.81 -11.47 -18.09
C TYR A 297 8.36 -12.93 -18.19
N GLN A 298 7.85 -13.26 -19.38
CA GLN A 298 7.43 -14.60 -19.77
C GLN A 298 8.63 -15.46 -20.20
N ARG A 299 8.81 -16.64 -19.60
CA ARG A 299 9.79 -17.64 -20.09
C ARG A 299 9.23 -18.42 -21.28
N ASP A 300 7.94 -18.72 -21.21
CA ASP A 300 7.12 -19.35 -22.26
C ASP A 300 5.92 -18.45 -22.60
N THR A 301 5.26 -18.72 -23.72
CA THR A 301 4.06 -17.96 -24.10
C THR A 301 2.88 -18.38 -23.23
N VAL A 302 2.04 -17.43 -22.85
CA VAL A 302 0.77 -17.74 -22.20
C VAL A 302 -0.12 -18.47 -23.21
N SER A 303 -0.66 -19.61 -22.79
CA SER A 303 -1.53 -20.46 -23.58
C SER A 303 -2.77 -20.86 -22.79
N SER A 304 -3.92 -20.83 -23.45
CA SER A 304 -5.20 -21.31 -22.90
C SER A 304 -6.13 -21.73 -24.04
N ALA A 305 -7.07 -22.63 -23.74
CA ALA A 305 -8.19 -22.93 -24.63
C ALA A 305 -9.32 -21.88 -24.54
N LEU A 306 -9.27 -21.02 -23.52
CA LEU A 306 -10.22 -19.92 -23.32
C LEU A 306 -9.70 -18.65 -23.97
N GLU A 307 -10.60 -17.87 -24.54
CA GLU A 307 -10.30 -16.50 -24.96
C GLU A 307 -10.02 -15.59 -23.76
N GLY A 308 -9.19 -14.55 -23.99
CA GLY A 308 -8.85 -13.53 -23.01
C GLY A 308 -7.38 -13.51 -22.60
N ASP A 309 -7.01 -12.54 -21.77
CA ASP A 309 -5.60 -12.31 -21.38
C ASP A 309 -5.32 -12.83 -19.97
N LEU A 310 -4.06 -13.19 -19.71
CA LEU A 310 -3.60 -13.50 -18.36
C LEU A 310 -3.30 -12.21 -17.62
N VAL A 311 -3.95 -11.99 -16.48
CA VAL A 311 -3.89 -10.72 -15.75
C VAL A 311 -3.33 -10.93 -14.34
N PHE A 312 -2.28 -10.19 -14.01
CA PHE A 312 -1.75 -10.09 -12.66
C PHE A 312 -2.06 -8.75 -12.04
N ARG A 313 -2.33 -8.77 -10.73
CA ARG A 313 -2.23 -7.58 -9.90
C ARG A 313 -1.00 -7.65 -9.03
N VAL A 314 -0.18 -6.61 -9.08
CA VAL A 314 1.12 -6.54 -8.42
C VAL A 314 1.03 -5.60 -7.23
N SER A 315 1.49 -6.07 -6.08
CA SER A 315 1.73 -5.24 -4.90
C SER A 315 3.08 -5.55 -4.28
N ALA A 316 3.69 -4.56 -3.65
CA ALA A 316 4.89 -4.71 -2.86
C ALA A 316 4.59 -4.55 -1.38
N ARG A 317 5.31 -5.27 -0.53
CA ARG A 317 5.34 -5.06 0.93
C ARG A 317 6.73 -5.27 1.47
N VAL A 318 6.99 -4.70 2.64
CA VAL A 318 8.27 -4.86 3.32
C VAL A 318 8.25 -6.09 4.24
N SER A 319 9.38 -6.77 4.33
CA SER A 319 9.65 -7.84 5.31
C SER A 319 10.88 -7.49 6.14
N GLY A 320 10.97 -8.00 7.36
CA GLY A 320 12.06 -7.68 8.28
C GLY A 320 11.91 -6.31 8.94
N GLU A 321 13.01 -5.70 9.34
CA GLU A 321 13.02 -4.36 9.94
C GLU A 321 13.51 -3.34 8.92
N PRO A 322 12.65 -2.46 8.37
CA PRO A 322 13.10 -1.43 7.44
C PRO A 322 13.97 -0.40 8.16
N THR A 323 15.08 -0.04 7.53
CA THR A 323 15.92 1.08 7.96
C THR A 323 15.66 2.28 7.06
N MET A 324 15.31 3.41 7.66
CA MET A 324 15.06 4.66 6.95
C MET A 324 16.29 5.56 7.03
N HIS A 325 16.63 6.24 5.93
CA HIS A 325 17.80 7.10 5.85
C HIS A 325 17.47 8.47 5.26
N GLY A 326 18.03 9.50 5.90
CA GLY A 326 17.82 10.90 5.52
C GLY A 326 16.40 11.39 5.81
N VAL A 327 16.26 12.71 5.89
CA VAL A 327 14.96 13.36 6.02
C VAL A 327 14.55 13.87 4.64
N SER A 328 13.34 13.54 4.23
CA SER A 328 12.72 14.11 3.05
C SER A 328 12.32 15.56 3.36
N VAL A 329 12.70 16.49 2.48
CA VAL A 329 12.24 17.88 2.58
C VAL A 329 10.81 18.06 2.03
N GLY A 330 10.23 16.98 1.49
CA GLY A 330 8.89 16.95 0.92
C GLY A 330 8.83 17.72 -0.40
N TYR A 331 8.62 17.02 -1.52
CA TYR A 331 8.42 17.71 -2.79
C TYR A 331 6.93 17.99 -3.08
N PRO A 332 6.56 19.26 -3.33
CA PRO A 332 5.19 19.65 -3.59
C PRO A 332 4.79 19.30 -5.03
N THR A 333 4.80 18.02 -5.43
CA THR A 333 4.72 17.71 -6.87
C THR A 333 4.01 16.44 -7.29
N THR A 334 3.34 15.71 -6.40
CA THR A 334 2.49 14.59 -6.84
C THR A 334 1.00 14.76 -6.58
N LEU A 335 0.58 15.76 -5.80
CA LEU A 335 -0.84 16.04 -5.49
C LEU A 335 -1.56 16.87 -6.57
N THR A 336 -0.84 17.54 -7.47
CA THR A 336 -1.41 18.33 -8.57
C THR A 336 -1.22 17.58 -9.90
N ARG A 337 -2.13 16.67 -10.26
CA ARG A 337 -2.13 16.08 -11.61
C ARG A 337 -2.77 17.07 -12.59
N ALA A 338 -1.99 17.61 -13.53
CA ALA A 338 -2.43 17.79 -14.92
C ALA A 338 -1.31 18.40 -15.76
N THR A 339 -0.94 17.69 -16.82
CA THR A 339 -0.26 18.19 -18.02
C THR A 339 1.14 18.76 -17.79
N THR A 340 1.88 18.88 -18.88
CA THR A 340 2.92 19.89 -19.07
C THR A 340 2.55 21.20 -18.37
N GLY A 341 2.84 21.33 -17.08
CA GLY A 341 2.78 22.59 -16.39
C GLY A 341 3.79 23.45 -17.12
N LYS A 342 3.33 24.49 -17.80
CA LYS A 342 4.22 25.57 -18.26
C LYS A 342 5.08 25.93 -17.06
N LEU A 343 6.35 25.52 -17.10
CA LEU A 343 7.42 26.14 -16.34
C LEU A 343 7.51 27.57 -16.88
N SER A 344 6.56 28.43 -16.49
CA SER A 344 6.74 29.87 -16.62
C SER A 344 7.84 30.21 -15.62
N SER A 345 9.08 30.10 -16.10
CA SER A 345 10.23 30.91 -15.74
C SER A 345 10.33 31.30 -14.27
N ARG A 346 10.44 30.31 -13.38
CA ARG A 346 11.29 30.49 -12.20
C ARG A 346 12.50 29.61 -12.40
N THR A 347 13.49 30.17 -13.08
CA THR A 347 14.87 29.71 -13.02
C THR A 347 15.30 29.75 -11.55
N LEU A 348 15.16 28.61 -10.85
CA LEU A 348 15.94 28.36 -9.66
C LEU A 348 17.40 28.36 -10.14
N GLY A 349 18.14 29.41 -9.76
CA GLY A 349 19.40 29.84 -10.37
C GLY A 349 20.59 28.88 -10.25
N GLU A 350 20.38 27.66 -9.75
CA GLU A 350 21.40 26.63 -9.69
C GLU A 350 20.91 25.38 -10.41
N LYS A 351 21.71 24.89 -11.36
CA LYS A 351 21.50 23.56 -11.94
C LYS A 351 21.59 22.54 -10.81
N VAL A 352 20.45 21.99 -10.43
CA VAL A 352 20.33 20.90 -9.45
C VAL A 352 21.28 19.79 -9.87
N ARG A 353 22.21 19.41 -8.97
CA ARG A 353 23.16 18.32 -9.21
C ARG A 353 22.37 17.04 -9.49
N LYS A 354 22.78 16.29 -10.53
CA LYS A 354 22.18 14.99 -10.85
C LYS A 354 22.18 14.09 -9.62
N PRO A 355 21.10 13.31 -9.38
CA PRO A 355 21.04 12.42 -8.24
C PRO A 355 22.17 11.39 -8.34
N VAL A 356 23.00 11.32 -7.30
CA VAL A 356 24.04 10.30 -7.16
C VAL A 356 23.41 9.13 -6.41
N GLY A 357 23.47 7.94 -6.99
CA GLY A 357 23.12 6.73 -6.26
C GLY A 357 24.10 6.50 -5.14
N TYR A 358 23.61 6.49 -3.91
CA TYR A 358 24.45 6.21 -2.75
C TYR A 358 24.71 4.71 -2.69
N ALA A 359 25.98 4.34 -2.87
CA ALA A 359 26.45 3.00 -2.59
C ALA A 359 26.43 2.78 -1.07
N LYS A 360 26.02 1.58 -0.64
CA LYS A 360 26.07 1.20 0.79
C LYS A 360 27.50 1.36 1.30
N GLY A 361 27.69 2.16 2.35
CA GLY A 361 29.01 2.46 2.94
C GLY A 361 29.54 3.87 2.66
N GLN A 362 28.88 4.69 1.83
CA GLN A 362 29.15 6.13 1.83
C GLN A 362 28.48 6.78 3.04
N ALA A 363 29.28 7.35 3.94
CA ALA A 363 28.79 8.08 5.09
C ALA A 363 27.97 9.29 4.62
N HIS A 364 26.73 9.36 5.05
CA HIS A 364 25.77 10.34 4.56
C HIS A 364 26.08 11.77 5.01
N MET A 365 26.53 11.94 6.25
CA MET A 365 26.56 13.20 7.00
C MET A 365 26.99 12.84 8.43
N ASN A 366 27.58 13.78 9.15
CA ASN A 366 27.94 13.60 10.56
C ASN A 366 26.73 13.96 11.45
N LEU A 367 26.62 13.33 12.63
CA LEU A 367 25.62 13.67 13.67
C LEU A 367 25.61 15.16 14.06
N ALA A 368 26.68 15.89 13.75
CA ALA A 368 26.78 17.34 13.90
C ALA A 368 25.86 18.13 12.95
N ASP A 369 25.48 17.56 11.80
CA ASP A 369 24.64 18.23 10.80
C ASP A 369 23.18 18.38 11.27
N PHE A 370 22.75 17.52 12.20
CA PHE A 370 21.45 17.64 12.88
C PHE A 370 21.43 18.65 14.03
N LYS A 371 22.59 19.13 14.53
CA LYS A 371 22.62 20.15 15.58
C LYS A 371 22.16 21.54 15.10
N ARG A 372 21.95 21.73 13.79
CA ARG A 372 21.61 23.04 13.20
C ARG A 372 20.37 23.06 12.31
N VAL A 373 19.67 21.94 12.15
CA VAL A 373 18.36 21.95 11.46
C VAL A 373 17.28 22.24 12.49
N TYR A 374 17.18 23.51 12.88
CA TYR A 374 15.99 24.05 13.53
C TYR A 374 15.00 24.42 12.43
N TYR A 375 13.83 23.78 12.40
CA TYR A 375 12.67 24.39 11.75
C TYR A 375 12.02 25.30 12.81
N PRO A 376 12.03 26.63 12.64
CA PRO A 376 11.25 27.50 13.50
C PRO A 376 9.77 27.24 13.19
N MET A 377 9.10 26.47 14.05
CA MET A 377 7.66 26.20 13.91
C MET A 377 6.80 27.33 14.50
N ALA A 378 7.38 28.20 15.34
CA ALA A 378 7.00 29.59 15.63
C ALA A 378 7.97 30.12 16.70
N GLU A 379 8.27 31.42 16.68
CA GLU A 379 8.93 32.11 17.78
C GLU A 379 7.96 33.15 18.34
N TRP A 380 7.74 33.13 19.65
CA TRP A 380 7.02 34.18 20.35
C TRP A 380 7.95 34.79 21.39
N THR A 381 8.41 36.00 21.12
CA THR A 381 9.10 36.84 22.08
C THR A 381 8.10 37.83 22.66
N TYR A 382 7.80 37.67 23.95
CA TYR A 382 7.03 38.67 24.69
C TYR A 382 7.93 39.90 24.88
N SER A 383 7.54 41.02 24.26
CA SER A 383 8.19 42.31 24.51
C SER A 383 7.42 43.05 25.60
N PRO A 384 7.99 43.23 26.80
CA PRO A 384 7.30 43.84 27.94
C PRO A 384 6.91 45.32 27.70
N GLU A 385 7.44 45.95 26.65
CA GLU A 385 7.20 47.36 26.35
C GLU A 385 6.01 47.61 25.41
N LYS A 386 5.35 46.56 24.89
CA LYS A 386 4.33 46.72 23.83
C LYS A 386 2.89 46.40 24.24
N TYR A 387 2.64 45.70 25.35
CA TYR A 387 1.28 45.40 25.83
C TYR A 387 1.21 45.39 27.36
N GLU A 388 0.30 46.18 27.94
CA GLU A 388 0.10 46.24 29.40
C GLU A 388 -0.59 44.97 29.91
N GLY A 389 0.10 44.25 30.80
CA GLY A 389 -0.47 43.11 31.53
C GLY A 389 0.61 42.15 32.00
N ARG A 390 0.75 42.00 33.32
CA ARG A 390 1.61 41.01 33.98
C ARG A 390 0.79 39.74 34.20
N ARG A 391 1.26 38.56 33.78
CA ARG A 391 0.58 37.28 34.06
C ARG A 391 1.40 36.39 34.98
N ASP A 392 0.75 35.90 36.03
CA ASP A 392 1.22 34.80 36.89
C ASP A 392 0.80 33.44 36.28
N ASP A 393 1.52 32.37 36.67
CA ASP A 393 1.44 30.98 36.18
C ASP A 393 0.06 30.31 36.22
N ARG A 394 -0.99 30.99 36.71
CA ARG A 394 -2.37 30.49 36.72
C ARG A 394 -3.16 30.80 35.44
N ASP A 395 -2.61 31.59 34.53
CA ASP A 395 -3.29 32.03 33.29
C ASP A 395 -2.96 31.18 32.05
N ILE A 396 -2.18 30.10 32.19
CA ILE A 396 -1.85 29.19 31.07
C ILE A 396 -3.00 28.19 30.89
N LEU A 397 -3.97 28.55 30.04
CA LEU A 397 -4.98 27.62 29.54
C LEU A 397 -4.30 26.61 28.58
N ARG A 398 -4.17 25.35 29.01
CA ARG A 398 -3.77 24.25 28.11
C ARG A 398 -4.97 23.84 27.26
N LEU A 399 -4.98 24.24 25.99
CA LEU A 399 -5.92 23.75 24.98
C LEU A 399 -5.17 22.94 23.92
N LEU A 400 -5.60 21.70 23.71
CA LEU A 400 -5.12 20.79 22.67
C LEU A 400 -5.84 21.10 21.35
N LEU A 401 -5.09 21.48 20.31
CA LEU A 401 -5.63 21.78 19.00
C LEU A 401 -5.72 20.52 18.12
N LYS A 402 -6.91 20.31 17.57
CA LYS A 402 -7.28 19.22 16.66
C LYS A 402 -7.69 19.86 15.33
N MET A 403 -6.84 19.78 14.30
CA MET A 403 -7.13 20.39 13.00
C MET A 403 -8.16 19.59 12.21
N ARG A 404 -9.10 20.28 11.55
CA ARG A 404 -9.95 19.73 10.48
C ARG A 404 -9.43 20.13 9.09
N LEU A 405 -9.74 19.29 8.11
CA LEU A 405 -9.24 19.30 6.73
C LEU A 405 -9.92 20.33 5.81
N ASP A 406 -10.46 21.42 6.34
CA ASP A 406 -10.80 22.63 5.58
C ASP A 406 -9.92 23.83 5.93
N GLY A 407 -8.92 23.63 6.80
CA GLY A 407 -7.96 24.68 7.17
C GLY A 407 -8.38 25.49 8.40
N THR A 408 -9.21 24.93 9.30
CA THR A 408 -9.31 25.39 10.70
C THR A 408 -9.05 24.26 11.70
#